data_AF-A0A7K1TLD3-F1
#
_entry.id   AF-A0A7K1TLD3-F1
#
_cell.length_a   1.000
_cell.length_b   1.000
_cell.length_c   1.000
_cell.angle_alpha   90.00
_cell.angle_beta   90.00
_cell.angle_gamma   90.00
#
_symmetry.space_group_name_H-M   'P 1'
#
loop_
_entity.id
_entity.type
_entity.pdbx_description
1 polymer ?
#
loop_
_entity_poly.entity_id
_entity_poly.type
_entity_poly.pdbx_seq_one_letter_code
_entity_poly.pdbx_strand_id
1 'polypeptide(L)'
;MTPLPTRKPYAALPLLWVVVMLVLTLTPAQEMPRTPEWELLSFDTAAHAGVFAVLAALSWFSLRRQGRWPVLARYAAAPVLLSCVLFGALIEVLQYVMNVGRHAEWSDLLGDSLGAALALLLVSGGWRWWHRSRLAAPLLVLLLLGSSLFFAHTGRAQGVELVRARRTIEALAAPNMHGRGYVQQGEHRAAAYLRGRLRQLGLQPLAPDFTQPFTLDVNTFPGKLKLEVSDKPLFQPGQPTLQPGRDYIAAPNSAATRATFAKPLQLDSLLFSNADTAQIWLRREVKFHTLLLTGKQQARLSTLPIALQQHLDSAFAWVTLVPKLTASLAATQAYQPRLEVLAARWHNGRLVHMRVDADLKRAYPTQNLAAIVRGSAQPDSFLVVSAHYDHLGMMGKNVYFPGANDNASGVALLLELAAYYACPENRPACSVVFLLFGAEEAGLVGSTYFVQHPLVPLSNIKFLVNLDLLGTGEEGATVVNGRLLPTAFQRLTALNDAHRYLPRLTARGAAANSDHYPFSQVGVPAFFLYTRGGSLAYHDINDRPAALSLAGFAGAYGLVRDFLNASGARP
;
A
#
# COMPACT_ATOMS: atom_id res chain seq x y z
N MET A 1 -30.00 -64.97 -29.17
CA MET A 1 -29.77 -63.83 -28.24
C MET A 1 -29.15 -62.69 -29.03
N THR A 2 -29.93 -61.67 -29.37
CA THR A 2 -29.43 -60.45 -30.01
C THR A 2 -28.51 -59.68 -29.04
N PRO A 3 -27.29 -59.27 -29.43
CA PRO A 3 -26.43 -58.50 -28.55
C PRO A 3 -27.09 -57.15 -28.25
N LEU A 4 -27.21 -56.82 -26.96
CA LEU A 4 -27.70 -55.51 -26.52
C LEU A 4 -26.85 -54.40 -27.16
N PRO A 5 -27.46 -53.30 -27.62
CA PRO A 5 -26.71 -52.20 -28.22
C PRO A 5 -25.72 -51.64 -27.21
N THR A 6 -24.43 -51.73 -27.52
CA THR A 6 -23.35 -51.17 -26.70
C THR A 6 -23.47 -49.65 -26.72
N ARG A 7 -23.94 -49.04 -25.62
CA ARG A 7 -23.91 -47.59 -25.47
C ARG A 7 -22.45 -47.14 -25.41
N LYS A 8 -22.08 -46.16 -26.25
CA LYS A 8 -20.71 -45.64 -26.27
C LYS A 8 -20.42 -44.91 -24.93
N PRO A 9 -19.23 -45.12 -24.31
CA PRO A 9 -18.84 -44.34 -23.13
C PRO A 9 -18.73 -42.85 -23.49
N TYR A 10 -19.14 -41.98 -22.57
CA TYR A 10 -18.90 -40.55 -22.65
C TYR A 10 -17.49 -40.24 -22.12
N ALA A 11 -16.46 -40.88 -22.68
CA ALA A 11 -15.09 -40.77 -22.19
C ALA A 11 -14.50 -39.36 -22.38
N ALA A 12 -15.02 -38.59 -23.35
CA ALA A 12 -14.54 -37.24 -23.63
C ALA A 12 -14.76 -36.26 -22.47
N LEU A 13 -15.86 -36.39 -21.72
CA LEU A 13 -16.20 -35.46 -20.64
C LEU A 13 -15.27 -35.57 -19.41
N PRO A 14 -15.01 -36.76 -18.82
CA PRO A 14 -14.04 -36.88 -17.73
C PRO A 14 -12.62 -36.55 -18.20
N LEU A 15 -12.25 -36.88 -19.46
CA LEU A 15 -10.94 -36.51 -20.00
C LEU A 15 -10.77 -34.98 -20.17
N LEU A 16 -11.79 -34.29 -20.67
CA LEU A 16 -11.78 -32.83 -20.76
C LEU A 16 -11.70 -32.19 -19.38
N TRP A 17 -12.41 -32.75 -18.40
CA TRP A 17 -12.34 -32.28 -17.02
C TRP A 17 -10.97 -32.50 -16.38
N VAL A 18 -10.30 -33.63 -16.67
CA VAL A 18 -8.90 -33.87 -16.28
C VAL A 18 -7.97 -32.79 -16.84
N VAL A 19 -8.16 -32.38 -18.10
CA VAL A 19 -7.37 -31.28 -18.69
C VAL A 19 -7.60 -29.97 -17.93
N VAL A 20 -8.86 -29.63 -17.62
CA VAL A 20 -9.18 -28.44 -16.81
C VAL A 20 -8.53 -28.51 -15.44
N MET A 21 -8.61 -29.66 -14.77
CA MET A 21 -7.98 -29.86 -13.46
C MET A 21 -6.47 -29.68 -13.55
N LEU A 22 -5.78 -30.26 -14.53
CA LEU A 22 -4.33 -30.10 -14.68
C LEU A 22 -3.93 -28.64 -14.94
N VAL A 23 -4.70 -27.89 -15.73
CA VAL A 23 -4.46 -26.45 -15.92
C VAL A 23 -4.63 -25.71 -14.59
N LEU A 24 -5.72 -25.99 -13.85
CA LEU A 24 -6.00 -25.33 -12.57
C LEU A 24 -5.06 -25.73 -11.45
N THR A 25 -4.53 -26.96 -11.43
CA THR A 25 -3.67 -27.42 -10.33
C THR A 25 -2.20 -27.14 -10.59
N LEU A 26 -1.76 -27.05 -11.85
CA LEU A 26 -0.36 -26.79 -12.23
C LEU A 26 -0.05 -25.32 -12.57
N THR A 27 -1.04 -24.42 -12.54
CA THR A 27 -0.79 -22.98 -12.69
C THR A 27 -0.02 -22.45 -11.46
N PRO A 28 1.04 -21.62 -11.64
CA PRO A 28 1.84 -21.10 -10.53
C PRO A 28 1.02 -20.33 -9.49
N ALA A 29 1.34 -20.49 -8.20
CA ALA A 29 0.62 -19.84 -7.10
C ALA A 29 0.58 -18.30 -7.22
N GLN A 30 1.60 -17.71 -7.83
CA GLN A 30 1.71 -16.25 -8.04
C GLN A 30 0.73 -15.72 -9.09
N GLU A 31 0.23 -16.59 -9.97
CA GLU A 31 -0.73 -16.26 -11.04
C GLU A 31 -2.18 -16.51 -10.62
N MET A 32 -2.38 -17.09 -9.43
CA MET A 32 -3.71 -17.40 -8.91
C MET A 32 -4.29 -16.26 -8.06
N PRO A 33 -5.61 -16.04 -8.12
CA PRO A 33 -6.28 -15.14 -7.20
C PRO A 33 -6.12 -15.64 -5.76
N ARG A 34 -5.93 -14.71 -4.81
CA ARG A 34 -5.83 -15.07 -3.39
C ARG A 34 -7.13 -15.71 -2.92
N THR A 35 -7.00 -16.88 -2.29
CA THR A 35 -8.12 -17.65 -1.77
C THR A 35 -8.47 -17.19 -0.35
N PRO A 36 -9.76 -17.14 0.02
CA PRO A 36 -10.18 -16.73 1.37
C PRO A 36 -9.81 -17.80 2.40
N GLU A 37 -9.33 -17.40 3.57
CA GLU A 37 -9.08 -18.32 4.69
C GLU A 37 -10.41 -18.68 5.37
N TRP A 38 -10.67 -19.98 5.55
CA TRP A 38 -11.88 -20.50 6.21
C TRP A 38 -11.47 -21.17 7.53
N GLU A 39 -12.29 -21.01 8.59
CA GLU A 39 -11.94 -21.43 9.96
C GLU A 39 -11.92 -22.97 10.18
N LEU A 40 -12.53 -23.76 9.29
CA LEU A 40 -12.70 -25.22 9.46
C LEU A 40 -11.91 -26.08 8.47
N LEU A 41 -11.55 -25.53 7.30
CA LEU A 41 -10.86 -26.23 6.21
C LEU A 41 -10.20 -25.17 5.32
N SER A 42 -9.00 -25.38 4.77
CA SER A 42 -8.46 -24.42 3.79
C SER A 42 -9.37 -24.36 2.56
N PHE A 43 -9.49 -23.18 1.93
CA PHE A 43 -10.27 -23.04 0.70
C PHE A 43 -9.74 -23.94 -0.42
N ASP A 44 -8.42 -24.14 -0.46
CA ASP A 44 -7.76 -25.01 -1.42
C ASP A 44 -8.22 -26.47 -1.26
N THR A 45 -8.27 -26.99 -0.03
CA THR A 45 -8.80 -28.34 0.24
C THR A 45 -10.29 -28.47 -0.12
N ALA A 46 -11.09 -27.41 0.09
CA ALA A 46 -12.51 -27.40 -0.29
C ALA A 46 -12.68 -27.39 -1.82
N ALA A 47 -11.85 -26.62 -2.53
CA ALA A 47 -11.83 -26.56 -3.99
C ALA A 47 -11.42 -27.91 -4.59
N HIS A 48 -10.39 -28.54 -4.03
CA HIS A 48 -9.93 -29.89 -4.35
C HIS A 48 -11.06 -30.93 -4.23
N ALA A 49 -11.76 -30.95 -3.09
CA ALA A 49 -12.93 -31.81 -2.90
C ALA A 49 -14.02 -31.57 -3.96
N GLY A 50 -14.28 -30.31 -4.33
CA GLY A 50 -15.26 -29.94 -5.34
C GLY A 50 -14.90 -30.42 -6.76
N VAL A 51 -13.67 -30.22 -7.20
CA VAL A 51 -13.24 -30.62 -8.56
C VAL A 51 -13.16 -32.14 -8.72
N PHE A 52 -12.74 -32.85 -7.67
CA PHE A 52 -12.72 -34.32 -7.66
C PHE A 52 -14.11 -34.94 -7.53
N ALA A 53 -15.06 -34.28 -6.86
CA ALA A 53 -16.45 -34.68 -6.86
C ALA A 53 -17.05 -34.70 -8.29
N VAL A 54 -16.76 -33.66 -9.09
CA VAL A 54 -17.20 -33.59 -10.50
C VAL A 54 -16.51 -34.68 -11.33
N LEU A 55 -15.20 -34.87 -11.18
CA LEU A 55 -14.45 -35.90 -11.90
C LEU A 55 -15.00 -37.30 -11.60
N ALA A 56 -15.26 -37.61 -10.33
CA ALA A 56 -15.78 -38.88 -9.89
C ALA A 56 -17.19 -39.14 -10.45
N ALA A 57 -18.07 -38.14 -10.43
CA ALA A 57 -19.41 -38.25 -11.01
C ALA A 57 -19.36 -38.54 -12.52
N LEU A 58 -18.58 -37.75 -13.29
CA LEU A 58 -18.44 -37.92 -14.74
C LEU A 58 -17.83 -39.29 -15.10
N SER A 59 -16.79 -39.69 -14.39
CA SER A 59 -16.10 -40.96 -14.59
C SER A 59 -16.99 -42.15 -14.27
N TRP A 60 -17.78 -42.06 -13.20
CA TRP A 60 -18.76 -43.08 -12.84
C TRP A 60 -19.86 -43.24 -13.89
N PHE A 61 -20.43 -42.14 -14.39
CA PHE A 61 -21.43 -42.21 -15.47
C PHE A 61 -20.85 -42.78 -16.77
N SER A 62 -19.60 -42.44 -17.10
CA SER A 62 -18.91 -42.99 -18.26
C SER A 62 -18.68 -44.50 -18.13
N LEU A 63 -18.17 -44.95 -16.98
CA LEU A 63 -17.88 -46.36 -16.71
C LEU A 63 -19.14 -47.23 -16.55
N ARG A 64 -20.27 -46.64 -16.13
CA ARG A 64 -21.58 -47.33 -16.08
C ARG A 64 -22.23 -47.50 -17.45
N ARG A 65 -21.89 -46.66 -18.42
CA ARG A 65 -22.48 -46.68 -19.77
C ARG A 65 -21.71 -47.55 -20.77
N GLN A 66 -20.44 -47.86 -20.52
CA GLN A 66 -19.64 -48.69 -21.42
C GLN A 66 -20.10 -50.16 -21.40
N GLY A 67 -20.23 -50.75 -22.59
CA GLY A 67 -20.66 -52.14 -22.76
C GLY A 67 -19.52 -53.17 -22.85
N ARG A 68 -18.25 -52.72 -22.84
CA ARG A 68 -17.09 -53.58 -23.13
C ARG A 68 -16.67 -54.43 -21.93
N TRP A 69 -16.83 -53.91 -20.71
CA TRP A 69 -16.41 -54.58 -19.48
C TRP A 69 -17.54 -54.59 -18.43
N PRO A 70 -18.47 -55.56 -18.48
CA PRO A 70 -19.66 -55.57 -17.62
C PRO A 70 -19.36 -55.60 -16.12
N VAL A 71 -18.26 -56.25 -15.72
CA VAL A 71 -17.81 -56.31 -14.33
C VAL A 71 -17.40 -54.92 -13.82
N LEU A 72 -16.62 -54.17 -14.60
CA LEU A 72 -16.23 -52.80 -14.27
C LEU A 72 -17.42 -51.84 -14.21
N ALA A 73 -18.40 -52.02 -15.10
CA ALA A 73 -19.65 -51.26 -15.03
C ALA A 73 -20.47 -51.62 -13.79
N ARG A 74 -20.49 -52.89 -13.36
CA ARG A 74 -21.21 -53.32 -12.14
C ARG A 74 -20.60 -52.74 -10.87
N TYR A 75 -19.28 -52.66 -10.80
CA TYR A 75 -18.54 -52.20 -9.62
C TYR A 75 -17.93 -50.80 -9.79
N ALA A 76 -18.49 -49.95 -10.66
CA ALA A 76 -17.88 -48.70 -11.12
C ALA A 76 -17.42 -47.71 -10.04
N ALA A 77 -18.00 -47.74 -8.83
CA ALA A 77 -17.60 -46.85 -7.75
C ALA A 77 -16.18 -47.10 -7.24
N ALA A 78 -15.80 -48.37 -7.03
CA ALA A 78 -14.47 -48.72 -6.51
C ALA A 78 -13.30 -48.33 -7.45
N PRO A 79 -13.30 -48.66 -8.76
CA PRO A 79 -12.23 -48.26 -9.66
C PRO A 79 -12.21 -46.74 -9.91
N VAL A 80 -13.36 -46.05 -9.88
CA VAL A 80 -13.39 -44.59 -10.02
C VAL A 80 -12.79 -43.91 -8.79
N LEU A 81 -13.15 -44.36 -7.58
CA LEU A 81 -12.55 -43.84 -6.35
C LEU A 81 -11.04 -44.05 -6.34
N LEU A 82 -10.59 -45.29 -6.62
CA LEU A 82 -9.17 -45.60 -6.70
C LEU A 82 -8.44 -44.73 -7.73
N SER A 83 -9.03 -44.51 -8.91
CA SER A 83 -8.44 -43.66 -9.94
C SER A 83 -8.37 -42.19 -9.50
N CYS A 84 -9.37 -41.68 -8.79
CA CYS A 84 -9.36 -40.32 -8.26
C CYS A 84 -8.27 -40.14 -7.20
N VAL A 85 -8.14 -41.08 -6.26
CA VAL A 85 -7.09 -41.03 -5.22
C VAL A 85 -5.69 -41.07 -5.84
N LEU A 86 -5.46 -41.98 -6.79
CA LEU A 86 -4.17 -42.08 -7.49
C LEU A 86 -3.87 -40.83 -8.31
N PHE A 87 -4.89 -40.22 -8.92
CA PHE A 87 -4.73 -38.99 -9.71
C PHE A 87 -4.46 -37.76 -8.83
N GLY A 88 -5.13 -37.64 -7.68
CA GLY A 88 -4.83 -36.61 -6.67
C GLY A 88 -3.39 -36.72 -6.19
N ALA A 89 -2.96 -37.93 -5.80
CA ALA A 89 -1.57 -38.17 -5.40
C ALA A 89 -0.56 -37.82 -6.50
N LEU A 90 -0.89 -38.08 -7.77
CA LEU A 90 -0.05 -37.69 -8.90
C LEU A 90 0.04 -36.15 -9.03
N ILE A 91 -1.06 -35.42 -8.84
CA ILE A 91 -1.06 -33.95 -8.89
C ILE A 91 -0.16 -33.36 -7.80
N GLU A 92 -0.24 -33.89 -6.57
CA GLU A 92 0.62 -33.46 -5.45
C GLU A 92 2.11 -33.64 -5.78
N VAL A 93 2.47 -34.81 -6.35
CA VAL A 93 3.84 -35.09 -6.79
C VAL A 93 4.27 -34.13 -7.91
N LEU A 94 3.39 -33.85 -8.87
CA LEU A 94 3.69 -32.93 -9.97
C LEU A 94 3.88 -31.50 -9.48
N GLN A 95 3.03 -31.00 -8.59
CA GLN A 95 3.17 -29.66 -8.00
C GLN A 95 4.48 -29.51 -7.23
N TYR A 96 4.87 -30.56 -6.47
CA TYR A 96 6.14 -30.60 -5.76
C TYR A 96 7.34 -30.57 -6.72
N VAL A 97 7.35 -31.44 -7.74
CA VAL A 97 8.47 -31.56 -8.68
C VAL A 97 8.60 -30.33 -9.58
N MET A 98 7.48 -29.71 -9.97
CA MET A 98 7.47 -28.53 -10.85
C MET A 98 7.75 -27.22 -10.10
N ASN A 99 7.87 -27.24 -8.76
CA ASN A 99 8.16 -26.08 -7.92
C ASN A 99 7.29 -24.84 -8.24
N VAL A 100 5.99 -25.07 -8.45
CA VAL A 100 5.02 -24.04 -8.87
C VAL A 100 4.62 -23.07 -7.74
N GLY A 101 5.37 -23.05 -6.63
CA GLY A 101 5.10 -22.22 -5.46
C GLY A 101 3.93 -22.72 -4.59
N ARG A 102 3.55 -23.99 -4.73
CA ARG A 102 2.56 -24.69 -3.91
C ARG A 102 3.25 -25.78 -3.11
N HIS A 103 2.89 -25.93 -1.84
CA HIS A 103 3.38 -27.02 -1.01
C HIS A 103 2.41 -28.18 -1.13
N ALA A 104 2.92 -29.40 -1.31
CA ALA A 104 2.09 -30.59 -1.29
C ALA A 104 1.52 -30.76 0.12
N GLU A 105 0.19 -30.74 0.25
CA GLU A 105 -0.49 -30.86 1.53
C GLU A 105 -1.27 -32.17 1.60
N TRP A 106 -1.04 -32.95 2.66
CA TRP A 106 -1.80 -34.19 2.89
C TRP A 106 -3.31 -33.95 3.05
N SER A 107 -3.71 -32.74 3.44
CA SER A 107 -5.10 -32.28 3.48
C SER A 107 -5.77 -32.27 2.12
N ASP A 108 -5.05 -31.92 1.05
CA ASP A 108 -5.62 -31.83 -0.30
C ASP A 108 -5.90 -33.23 -0.88
N LEU A 109 -4.99 -34.18 -0.64
CA LEU A 109 -5.23 -35.60 -0.97
C LEU A 109 -6.45 -36.18 -0.21
N LEU A 110 -6.64 -35.76 1.06
CA LEU A 110 -7.83 -36.13 1.83
C LEU A 110 -9.10 -35.46 1.27
N GLY A 111 -9.01 -34.19 0.87
CA GLY A 111 -10.07 -33.44 0.21
C GLY A 111 -10.53 -34.11 -1.09
N ASP A 112 -9.59 -34.47 -1.96
CA ASP A 112 -9.83 -35.19 -3.21
C ASP A 112 -10.59 -36.50 -2.97
N SER A 113 -10.11 -37.27 -1.97
CA SER A 113 -10.66 -38.57 -1.60
C SER A 113 -12.08 -38.45 -1.04
N LEU A 114 -12.32 -37.47 -0.18
CA LEU A 114 -13.63 -37.20 0.42
C LEU A 114 -14.63 -36.69 -0.61
N GLY A 115 -14.22 -35.75 -1.47
CA GLY A 115 -15.03 -35.23 -2.56
C GLY A 115 -15.46 -36.32 -3.54
N ALA A 116 -14.52 -37.16 -3.97
CA ALA A 116 -14.80 -38.31 -4.83
C ALA A 116 -15.74 -39.32 -4.16
N ALA A 117 -15.51 -39.67 -2.89
CA ALA A 117 -16.35 -40.59 -2.15
C ALA A 117 -17.78 -40.07 -1.98
N LEU A 118 -17.95 -38.80 -1.59
CA LEU A 118 -19.26 -38.17 -1.41
C LEU A 118 -20.03 -38.11 -2.74
N ALA A 119 -19.37 -37.71 -3.83
CA ALA A 119 -19.97 -37.71 -5.16
C ALA A 119 -20.42 -39.11 -5.57
N LEU A 120 -19.59 -40.14 -5.33
CA LEU A 120 -19.93 -41.53 -5.63
C LEU A 120 -21.11 -42.03 -4.80
N LEU A 121 -21.21 -41.68 -3.52
CA LEU A 121 -22.37 -41.98 -2.68
C LEU A 121 -23.64 -41.33 -3.24
N LEU A 122 -23.57 -40.05 -3.62
CA LEU A 122 -24.68 -39.30 -4.20
C LEU A 122 -25.14 -39.88 -5.55
N VAL A 123 -24.21 -40.14 -6.49
CA VAL A 123 -24.58 -40.65 -7.81
C VAL A 123 -24.98 -42.12 -7.77
N SER A 124 -24.37 -42.96 -6.93
CA SER A 124 -24.72 -44.37 -6.81
C SER A 124 -26.03 -44.59 -6.03
N GLY A 125 -26.29 -43.79 -5.00
CA GLY A 125 -27.55 -43.75 -4.25
C GLY A 125 -28.68 -43.16 -5.09
N GLY A 126 -28.42 -42.04 -5.77
CA GLY A 126 -29.34 -41.38 -6.68
C GLY A 126 -29.64 -42.19 -7.94
N TRP A 127 -28.74 -43.07 -8.40
CA TRP A 127 -28.95 -43.91 -9.59
C TRP A 127 -30.14 -44.88 -9.48
N ARG A 128 -30.43 -45.36 -8.26
CA ARG A 128 -31.62 -46.19 -8.01
C ARG A 128 -32.91 -45.39 -8.22
N TRP A 129 -32.87 -44.08 -7.97
CA TRP A 129 -33.96 -43.13 -8.19
C TRP A 129 -34.01 -42.61 -9.64
N TRP A 130 -32.84 -42.42 -10.27
CA TRP A 130 -32.60 -41.91 -11.62
C TRP A 130 -33.27 -42.72 -12.74
N HIS A 131 -33.43 -44.03 -12.56
CA HIS A 131 -34.10 -44.87 -13.57
C HIS A 131 -35.61 -44.60 -13.70
N ARG A 132 -36.20 -43.78 -12.81
CA ARG A 132 -37.64 -43.43 -12.82
C ARG A 132 -37.96 -42.04 -13.39
N SER A 133 -36.99 -41.14 -13.56
CA SER A 133 -37.29 -39.72 -13.89
C SER A 133 -36.39 -39.18 -15.02
N ARG A 134 -36.97 -38.81 -16.17
CA ARG A 134 -36.22 -38.32 -17.36
C ARG A 134 -35.72 -36.86 -17.27
N LEU A 135 -35.96 -36.15 -16.16
CA LEU A 135 -35.72 -34.69 -16.05
C LEU A 135 -34.56 -34.29 -15.12
N ALA A 136 -33.85 -35.22 -14.49
CA ALA A 136 -32.90 -34.90 -13.42
C ALA A 136 -31.51 -34.37 -13.87
N ALA A 137 -31.06 -34.71 -15.08
CA ALA A 137 -29.72 -34.35 -15.57
C ALA A 137 -29.50 -32.85 -15.88
N PRO A 138 -30.42 -32.15 -16.58
CA PRO A 138 -30.21 -30.73 -16.87
C PRO A 138 -30.36 -29.84 -15.63
N LEU A 139 -31.18 -30.24 -14.65
CA LEU A 139 -31.42 -29.47 -13.43
C LEU A 139 -30.22 -29.40 -12.49
N LEU A 140 -29.44 -30.48 -12.34
CA LEU A 140 -28.24 -30.46 -11.49
C LEU A 140 -27.09 -29.68 -12.14
N VAL A 141 -26.96 -29.74 -13.48
CA VAL A 141 -25.99 -28.94 -14.24
C VAL A 141 -26.36 -27.46 -14.21
N LEU A 142 -27.65 -27.13 -14.28
CA LEU A 142 -28.15 -25.75 -14.10
C LEU A 142 -27.97 -25.25 -12.66
N LEU A 143 -28.09 -26.11 -11.64
CA LEU A 143 -27.81 -25.74 -10.24
C LEU A 143 -26.31 -25.51 -9.98
N LEU A 144 -25.44 -26.28 -10.61
CA LEU A 144 -23.97 -26.13 -10.50
C LEU A 144 -23.42 -24.97 -11.35
N LEU A 145 -24.06 -24.65 -12.50
CA LEU A 145 -23.75 -23.46 -13.31
C LEU A 145 -24.39 -22.18 -12.73
N GLY A 146 -25.56 -22.30 -12.09
CA GLY A 146 -26.26 -21.19 -11.47
C GLY A 146 -25.57 -20.64 -10.23
N SER A 147 -24.91 -21.51 -9.44
CA SER A 147 -24.08 -21.06 -8.31
C SER A 147 -22.83 -20.33 -8.78
N SER A 148 -22.17 -20.77 -9.86
CA SER A 148 -20.96 -20.13 -10.39
C SER A 148 -21.21 -18.77 -11.07
N LEU A 149 -22.40 -18.54 -11.63
CA LEU A 149 -22.79 -17.23 -12.21
C LEU A 149 -23.18 -16.18 -11.15
N PHE A 150 -23.71 -16.59 -9.99
CA PHE A 150 -24.08 -15.67 -8.91
C PHE A 150 -22.85 -15.10 -8.18
N PHE A 151 -21.76 -15.87 -8.06
CA PHE A 151 -20.49 -15.41 -7.47
C PHE A 151 -19.66 -14.49 -8.39
N ALA A 152 -19.89 -14.53 -9.70
CA ALA A 152 -19.12 -13.74 -10.67
C ALA A 152 -19.51 -12.26 -10.73
N HIS A 153 -20.70 -11.87 -10.25
CA HIS A 153 -21.21 -10.50 -10.39
C HIS A 153 -20.88 -9.59 -9.20
N THR A 154 -20.77 -10.13 -7.99
CA THR A 154 -20.47 -9.34 -6.78
C THR A 154 -18.96 -9.19 -6.52
N GLY A 155 -18.14 -10.17 -6.92
CA GLY A 155 -16.67 -10.12 -6.79
C GLY A 155 -15.94 -9.30 -7.87
N ARG A 156 -16.58 -9.03 -9.02
CA ARG A 156 -15.95 -8.33 -10.16
C ARG A 156 -15.71 -6.83 -9.90
N ALA A 157 -16.59 -6.16 -9.16
CA ALA A 157 -16.48 -4.71 -8.93
C ALA A 157 -15.34 -4.35 -7.97
N GLN A 158 -15.19 -5.09 -6.86
CA GLN A 158 -14.11 -4.88 -5.88
C GLN A 158 -12.73 -5.27 -6.45
N GLY A 159 -12.66 -6.30 -7.31
CA GLY A 159 -11.40 -6.70 -7.94
C GLY A 159 -10.84 -5.70 -8.95
N VAL A 160 -11.71 -4.98 -9.69
CA VAL A 160 -11.26 -4.00 -10.70
C VAL A 160 -10.68 -2.73 -10.06
N GLU A 161 -11.29 -2.26 -8.98
CA GLU A 161 -10.82 -1.09 -8.20
C GLU A 161 -9.42 -1.34 -7.65
N LEU A 162 -9.20 -2.49 -7.00
CA LEU A 162 -7.92 -2.84 -6.41
C LEU A 162 -6.79 -2.94 -7.47
N VAL A 163 -7.11 -3.43 -8.66
CA VAL A 163 -6.15 -3.48 -9.79
C VAL A 163 -5.77 -2.08 -10.27
N ARG A 164 -6.73 -1.16 -10.41
CA ARG A 164 -6.44 0.23 -10.80
C ARG A 164 -5.69 0.98 -9.71
N ALA A 165 -6.06 0.78 -8.45
CA ALA A 165 -5.38 1.36 -7.31
C ALA A 165 -3.91 0.90 -7.26
N ARG A 166 -3.66 -0.41 -7.36
CA ARG A 166 -2.30 -0.96 -7.40
C ARG A 166 -1.46 -0.41 -8.55
N ARG A 167 -2.03 -0.32 -9.76
CA ARG A 167 -1.34 0.32 -10.91
C ARG A 167 -1.00 1.78 -10.65
N THR A 168 -1.88 2.52 -9.99
CA THR A 168 -1.64 3.92 -9.62
C THR A 168 -0.50 4.02 -8.61
N ILE A 169 -0.52 3.16 -7.58
CA ILE A 169 0.54 3.10 -6.57
C ILE A 169 1.90 2.77 -7.21
N GLU A 170 1.93 1.74 -8.06
CA GLU A 170 3.14 1.34 -8.79
C GLU A 170 3.67 2.45 -9.70
N ALA A 171 2.79 3.14 -10.43
CA ALA A 171 3.17 4.24 -11.31
C ALA A 171 3.76 5.43 -10.54
N LEU A 172 3.14 5.81 -9.41
CA LEU A 172 3.59 6.94 -8.59
C LEU A 172 4.85 6.61 -7.79
N ALA A 173 5.04 5.35 -7.40
CA ALA A 173 6.23 4.89 -6.67
C ALA A 173 7.37 4.42 -7.58
N ALA A 174 7.20 4.50 -8.90
CA ALA A 174 8.19 4.04 -9.85
C ALA A 174 9.48 4.90 -9.82
N PRO A 175 10.66 4.32 -10.14
CA PRO A 175 11.93 5.06 -10.14
C PRO A 175 11.94 6.32 -11.03
N ASN A 176 11.18 6.31 -12.13
CA ASN A 176 11.07 7.45 -13.05
C ASN A 176 10.25 8.63 -12.50
N MET A 177 9.57 8.44 -11.36
CA MET A 177 8.95 9.53 -10.59
C MET A 177 9.94 10.20 -9.65
N HIS A 178 11.19 9.71 -9.54
CA HIS A 178 12.24 10.28 -8.71
C HIS A 178 11.81 10.53 -7.26
N GLY A 179 11.00 9.62 -6.71
CA GLY A 179 10.43 9.73 -5.37
C GLY A 179 9.50 10.92 -5.17
N ARG A 180 8.94 11.48 -6.25
CA ARG A 180 7.98 12.59 -6.25
C ARG A 180 8.44 13.82 -5.47
N GLY A 181 9.74 14.05 -5.41
CA GLY A 181 10.34 15.22 -4.77
C GLY A 181 10.97 16.19 -5.76
N TYR A 182 11.79 17.09 -5.23
CA TYR A 182 12.24 18.32 -5.91
C TYR A 182 13.55 18.16 -6.70
N VAL A 183 14.13 16.95 -6.70
CA VAL A 183 15.24 16.57 -7.57
C VAL A 183 14.67 15.96 -8.84
N GLN A 184 15.17 16.39 -10.00
CA GLN A 184 14.69 15.94 -11.33
C GLN A 184 13.18 16.18 -11.56
N GLN A 185 12.59 17.13 -10.82
CA GLN A 185 11.18 17.52 -10.93
C GLN A 185 10.23 16.31 -10.76
N GLY A 186 10.52 15.46 -9.78
CA GLY A 186 9.71 14.27 -9.48
C GLY A 186 8.26 14.62 -9.20
N GLU A 187 8.00 15.68 -8.41
CA GLU A 187 6.62 16.13 -8.18
C GLU A 187 5.93 16.61 -9.47
N HIS A 188 6.63 17.28 -10.41
CA HIS A 188 5.98 17.80 -11.62
C HIS A 188 5.57 16.65 -12.53
N ARG A 189 6.36 15.57 -12.53
CA ARG A 189 6.05 14.31 -13.22
C ARG A 189 4.81 13.65 -12.63
N ALA A 190 4.73 13.57 -11.30
CA ALA A 190 3.55 13.06 -10.61
C ALA A 190 2.31 13.94 -10.90
N ALA A 191 2.44 15.27 -10.83
CA ALA A 191 1.37 16.19 -11.15
C ALA A 191 0.90 16.07 -12.61
N ALA A 192 1.83 15.90 -13.56
CA ALA A 192 1.49 15.66 -14.98
C ALA A 192 0.74 14.33 -15.17
N TYR A 193 1.18 13.24 -14.53
CA TYR A 193 0.47 11.97 -14.52
C TYR A 193 -0.95 12.13 -13.97
N LEU A 194 -1.10 12.79 -12.82
CA LEU A 194 -2.38 12.96 -12.14
C LEU A 194 -3.34 13.85 -12.93
N ARG A 195 -2.88 14.97 -13.52
CA ARG A 195 -3.70 15.76 -14.46
C ARG A 195 -4.20 14.91 -15.62
N GLY A 196 -3.35 14.05 -16.17
CA GLY A 196 -3.74 13.06 -17.18
C GLY A 196 -4.88 12.16 -16.69
N ARG A 197 -4.77 11.63 -15.47
CA ARG A 197 -5.82 10.81 -14.83
C ARG A 197 -7.13 11.58 -14.62
N LEU A 198 -7.07 12.80 -14.08
CA LEU A 198 -8.26 13.64 -13.85
C LEU A 198 -8.99 13.93 -15.18
N ARG A 199 -8.25 14.23 -16.26
CA ARG A 199 -8.82 14.41 -17.61
C ARG A 199 -9.43 13.12 -18.17
N GLN A 200 -8.75 11.98 -18.01
CA GLN A 200 -9.28 10.66 -18.44
C GLN A 200 -10.58 10.30 -17.75
N LEU A 201 -10.74 10.72 -16.49
CA LEU A 201 -11.98 10.53 -15.72
C LEU A 201 -13.09 11.54 -16.09
N GLY A 202 -12.81 12.54 -16.95
CA GLY A 202 -13.80 13.53 -17.36
C GLY A 202 -14.16 14.56 -16.27
N LEU A 203 -13.31 14.73 -15.26
CA LEU A 203 -13.55 15.68 -14.18
C LEU A 203 -13.41 17.13 -14.66
N GLN A 204 -14.13 18.04 -14.00
CA GLN A 204 -14.03 19.47 -14.29
C GLN A 204 -12.88 20.09 -13.49
N PRO A 205 -12.05 20.96 -14.09
CA PRO A 205 -11.01 21.66 -13.36
C PRO A 205 -11.59 22.79 -12.48
N LEU A 206 -11.03 22.97 -11.28
CA LEU A 206 -11.34 24.13 -10.41
C LEU A 206 -10.40 25.33 -10.62
N ALA A 207 -9.29 25.12 -11.31
CA ALA A 207 -8.32 26.13 -11.70
C ALA A 207 -7.82 25.83 -13.11
N PRO A 208 -7.20 26.80 -13.83
CA PRO A 208 -6.65 26.55 -15.15
C PRO A 208 -5.76 25.31 -15.16
N ASP A 209 -6.08 24.38 -16.06
CA ASP A 209 -5.41 23.10 -16.17
C ASP A 209 -5.34 22.26 -14.87
N PHE A 210 -6.39 22.32 -14.06
CA PHE A 210 -6.47 21.71 -12.72
C PHE A 210 -5.43 22.27 -11.74
N THR A 211 -4.66 23.30 -12.08
CA THR A 211 -3.41 23.64 -11.38
C THR A 211 -3.57 24.91 -10.55
N GLN A 212 -3.20 24.86 -9.28
CA GLN A 212 -3.04 26.03 -8.40
C GLN A 212 -1.55 26.19 -8.06
N PRO A 213 -0.84 27.13 -8.71
CA PRO A 213 0.60 27.28 -8.52
C PRO A 213 0.94 28.01 -7.21
N PHE A 214 2.08 27.65 -6.64
CA PHE A 214 2.72 28.34 -5.52
C PHE A 214 4.23 28.08 -5.51
N THR A 215 4.95 28.66 -4.56
CA THR A 215 6.40 28.44 -4.40
C THR A 215 6.74 28.03 -2.97
N LEU A 216 7.83 27.27 -2.82
CA LEU A 216 8.45 26.99 -1.52
C LEU A 216 9.97 27.10 -1.59
N ASP A 217 10.60 27.30 -0.44
CA ASP A 217 12.02 27.03 -0.29
C ASP A 217 12.19 25.56 0.09
N VAL A 218 13.16 24.87 -0.53
CA VAL A 218 13.44 23.45 -0.25
C VAL A 218 14.91 23.10 -0.47
N ASN A 219 15.52 22.45 0.51
CA ASN A 219 16.87 21.91 0.41
C ASN A 219 16.83 20.53 -0.25
N THR A 220 17.70 20.32 -1.24
CA THR A 220 17.71 19.11 -2.08
C THR A 220 19.11 18.50 -2.17
N PHE A 221 19.19 17.23 -2.58
CA PHE A 221 20.46 16.49 -2.67
C PHE A 221 20.66 15.89 -4.07
N PRO A 222 20.94 16.70 -5.11
CA PRO A 222 20.93 16.22 -6.51
C PRO A 222 22.18 15.41 -6.92
N GLY A 223 23.27 15.45 -6.14
CA GLY A 223 24.58 14.98 -6.60
C GLY A 223 25.13 13.76 -5.85
N LYS A 224 26.39 13.83 -5.43
CA LYS A 224 27.04 12.76 -4.65
C LYS A 224 26.65 12.86 -3.18
N LEU A 225 26.33 11.71 -2.59
CA LEU A 225 26.19 11.51 -1.16
C LEU A 225 27.16 10.39 -0.77
N LYS A 226 28.15 10.70 0.08
CA LYS A 226 29.20 9.78 0.50
C LYS A 226 29.53 9.96 1.97
N LEU A 227 29.66 8.84 2.68
CA LEU A 227 30.19 8.75 4.02
C LEU A 227 31.09 7.51 4.12
N GLU A 228 32.32 7.73 4.56
CA GLU A 228 33.28 6.68 4.87
C GLU A 228 33.86 6.94 6.26
N VAL A 229 34.07 5.87 7.01
CA VAL A 229 34.62 5.93 8.36
C VAL A 229 35.82 5.00 8.40
N SER A 230 36.95 5.48 8.93
CA SER A 230 38.19 4.71 9.02
C SER A 230 38.67 4.66 10.47
N ASP A 231 38.99 3.47 10.96
CA ASP A 231 39.66 3.26 12.24
C ASP A 231 41.16 3.59 12.17
N LYS A 232 41.68 3.77 10.95
CA LYS A 232 43.06 4.20 10.67
C LYS A 232 43.13 5.72 10.48
N PRO A 233 44.29 6.34 10.77
CA PRO A 233 44.49 7.77 10.55
C PRO A 233 44.54 8.19 9.07
N LEU A 234 44.56 7.23 8.14
CA LEU A 234 44.51 7.44 6.69
C LEU A 234 43.56 6.42 6.06
N PHE A 235 42.77 6.86 5.06
CA PHE A 235 41.92 5.98 4.28
C PHE A 235 42.75 5.07 3.38
N GLN A 236 42.41 3.78 3.38
CA GLN A 236 43.03 2.79 2.50
C GLN A 236 41.97 2.23 1.53
N PRO A 237 42.35 1.91 0.29
CA PRO A 237 41.45 1.23 -0.64
C PRO A 237 40.89 -0.06 -0.03
N GLY A 238 39.59 -0.33 -0.23
CA GLY A 238 38.93 -1.56 0.23
C GLY A 238 38.32 -1.51 1.64
N GLN A 239 38.26 -0.35 2.30
CA GLN A 239 37.53 -0.22 3.56
C GLN A 239 36.01 -0.31 3.36
N PRO A 240 35.25 -0.81 4.36
CA PRO A 240 33.79 -0.89 4.28
C PRO A 240 33.19 0.51 4.07
N THR A 241 32.45 0.68 2.98
CA THR A 241 31.72 1.92 2.71
C THR A 241 30.28 1.77 3.19
N LEU A 242 29.82 2.73 4.00
CA LEU A 242 28.41 2.81 4.34
C LEU A 242 27.59 3.06 3.07
N GLN A 243 26.43 2.41 2.96
CA GLN A 243 25.53 2.55 1.82
C GLN A 243 24.52 3.68 2.08
N PRO A 244 24.44 4.70 1.20
CA PRO A 244 23.46 5.77 1.35
C PRO A 244 22.03 5.20 1.21
N GLY A 245 21.08 5.74 1.98
CA GLY A 245 19.69 5.28 2.07
C GLY A 245 19.48 4.01 2.90
N ARG A 246 20.55 3.23 3.16
CA ARG A 246 20.49 1.98 3.94
C ARG A 246 21.17 2.09 5.29
N ASP A 247 22.38 2.64 5.31
CA ASP A 247 23.17 2.79 6.54
C ASP A 247 23.17 4.24 7.02
N TYR A 248 22.96 5.21 6.14
CA TYR A 248 22.88 6.64 6.46
C TYR A 248 22.09 7.44 5.41
N ILE A 249 21.60 8.61 5.80
CA ILE A 249 20.98 9.62 4.93
C ILE A 249 21.54 11.02 5.24
N ALA A 250 21.30 11.98 4.35
CA ALA A 250 21.54 13.38 4.68
C ALA A 250 20.42 13.89 5.59
N ALA A 251 20.77 14.66 6.61
CA ALA A 251 19.76 15.40 7.38
C ALA A 251 19.07 16.42 6.44
N PRO A 252 17.79 16.74 6.62
CA PRO A 252 17.00 17.51 5.65
C PRO A 252 17.59 18.89 5.34
N ASN A 253 18.18 19.57 6.33
CA ASN A 253 18.82 20.88 6.16
C ASN A 253 20.35 20.79 5.92
N SER A 254 20.90 19.63 5.58
CA SER A 254 22.34 19.44 5.42
C SER A 254 22.94 20.35 4.33
N ALA A 255 24.09 20.96 4.62
CA ALA A 255 24.83 21.80 3.68
C ALA A 255 25.68 20.98 2.70
N ALA A 256 26.10 21.63 1.60
CA ALA A 256 27.01 21.03 0.64
C ALA A 256 28.46 20.95 1.17
N THR A 257 29.19 19.92 0.76
CA THR A 257 30.62 19.75 1.04
C THR A 257 31.32 18.96 -0.08
N ARG A 258 32.51 19.40 -0.52
CA ARG A 258 33.19 18.86 -1.71
C ARG A 258 34.00 17.57 -1.48
N ALA A 259 34.38 17.28 -0.23
CA ALA A 259 35.04 16.08 0.29
C ALA A 259 35.88 16.49 1.51
N THR A 260 35.66 15.90 2.68
CA THR A 260 36.25 16.42 3.92
C THR A 260 36.71 15.32 4.86
N PHE A 261 37.90 15.47 5.42
CA PHE A 261 38.46 14.58 6.43
C PHE A 261 38.46 15.28 7.79
N ALA A 262 37.69 14.76 8.74
CA ALA A 262 37.63 15.32 10.08
C ALA A 262 37.58 14.20 11.12
N LYS A 263 38.21 14.45 12.28
CA LYS A 263 38.17 13.52 13.40
C LYS A 263 36.79 13.58 14.06
N PRO A 264 36.14 12.45 14.33
CA PRO A 264 34.87 12.47 15.06
C PRO A 264 35.11 12.88 16.52
N LEU A 265 34.20 13.68 17.04
CA LEU A 265 34.18 14.15 18.41
C LEU A 265 32.82 13.85 19.04
N GLN A 266 32.79 12.87 19.95
CA GLN A 266 31.57 12.44 20.64
C GLN A 266 31.06 13.54 21.59
N LEU A 267 29.79 13.91 21.44
CA LEU A 267 29.12 14.83 22.33
C LEU A 267 28.80 14.13 23.66
N ASP A 268 29.21 14.76 24.77
CA ASP A 268 28.98 14.26 26.12
C ASP A 268 27.51 14.49 26.52
N SER A 269 26.86 13.46 27.06
CA SER A 269 25.49 13.58 27.58
C SER A 269 25.39 14.48 28.81
N LEU A 270 26.46 14.62 29.59
CA LEU A 270 26.52 15.54 30.74
C LEU A 270 26.42 17.01 30.32
N LEU A 271 26.65 17.33 29.04
CA LEU A 271 26.52 18.68 28.49
C LEU A 271 25.15 19.30 28.76
N PHE A 272 24.10 18.49 28.84
CA PHE A 272 22.72 18.94 28.99
C PHE A 272 22.25 19.01 30.45
N SER A 273 23.11 18.67 31.42
CA SER A 273 22.74 18.62 32.85
C SER A 273 23.81 19.15 33.80
N ASN A 274 25.04 19.39 33.33
CA ASN A 274 26.17 19.85 34.13
C ASN A 274 26.77 21.13 33.53
N ALA A 275 26.75 22.21 34.32
CA ALA A 275 27.27 23.51 33.92
C ALA A 275 28.79 23.52 33.70
N ASP A 276 29.56 22.76 34.48
CA ASP A 276 31.01 22.66 34.31
C ASP A 276 31.36 21.96 32.99
N THR A 277 30.62 20.90 32.65
CA THR A 277 30.74 20.25 31.34
C THR A 277 30.46 21.22 30.20
N ALA A 278 29.43 22.07 30.32
CA ALA A 278 29.15 23.11 29.32
C ALA A 278 30.29 24.12 29.16
N GLN A 279 30.92 24.55 30.26
CA GLN A 279 32.07 25.45 30.21
C GLN A 279 33.31 24.79 29.58
N ILE A 280 33.55 23.50 29.87
CA ILE A 280 34.61 22.73 29.22
C ILE A 280 34.38 22.67 27.71
N TRP A 281 33.16 22.40 27.27
CA TRP A 281 32.81 22.31 25.86
C TRP A 281 32.95 23.65 25.13
N LEU A 282 32.56 24.77 25.75
CA LEU A 282 32.75 26.11 25.20
C LEU A 282 34.22 26.43 24.89
N ARG A 283 35.16 25.87 25.66
CA ARG A 283 36.61 26.08 25.47
C ARG A 283 37.24 25.05 24.54
N ARG A 284 36.53 23.97 24.21
CA ARG A 284 37.03 22.88 23.36
C ARG A 284 37.02 23.30 21.90
N GLU A 285 38.09 22.98 21.18
CA GLU A 285 38.15 23.21 19.73
C GLU A 285 37.24 22.21 18.98
N VAL A 286 36.17 22.72 18.36
CA VAL A 286 35.21 21.90 17.59
C VAL A 286 35.26 22.16 16.09
N LYS A 287 35.82 23.30 15.66
CA LYS A 287 35.79 23.79 14.27
C LYS A 287 36.32 22.81 13.21
N PHE A 288 37.28 21.96 13.58
CA PHE A 288 37.91 20.97 12.68
C PHE A 288 37.44 19.53 12.92
N HIS A 289 36.37 19.36 13.71
CA HIS A 289 35.85 18.06 14.11
C HIS A 289 34.48 17.79 13.49
N THR A 290 34.20 16.51 13.26
CA THR A 290 32.83 16.03 13.02
C THR A 290 32.18 15.76 14.37
N LEU A 291 31.18 16.53 14.76
CA LEU A 291 30.45 16.24 15.98
C LEU A 291 29.62 14.97 15.81
N LEU A 292 29.77 14.04 16.74
CA LEU A 292 29.04 12.79 16.80
C LEU A 292 28.05 12.87 17.96
N LEU A 293 26.76 12.76 17.65
CA LEU A 293 25.67 12.90 18.62
C LEU A 293 24.63 11.81 18.40
N THR A 294 23.80 11.56 19.41
CA THR A 294 22.64 10.67 19.27
C THR A 294 21.38 11.47 18.94
N GLY A 295 20.36 10.83 18.35
CA GLY A 295 19.06 11.49 18.12
C GLY A 295 18.46 12.13 19.38
N LYS A 296 18.64 11.51 20.55
CA LYS A 296 18.21 12.07 21.85
C LYS A 296 18.96 13.36 22.22
N GLN A 297 20.26 13.42 21.91
CA GLN A 297 21.06 14.63 22.14
C GLN A 297 20.68 15.73 21.14
N GLN A 298 20.46 15.39 19.86
CA GLN A 298 20.02 16.34 18.83
C GLN A 298 18.72 17.05 19.23
N ALA A 299 17.73 16.29 19.72
CA ALA A 299 16.44 16.83 20.16
C ALA A 299 16.54 17.80 21.34
N ARG A 300 17.65 17.76 22.10
CA ARG A 300 17.89 18.62 23.28
C ARG A 300 18.81 19.80 22.99
N LEU A 301 19.35 19.93 21.77
CA LEU A 301 20.29 21.02 21.47
C LEU A 301 19.67 22.41 21.68
N SER A 302 18.38 22.56 21.37
CA SER A 302 17.64 23.81 21.58
C SER A 302 17.51 24.21 23.05
N THR A 303 17.74 23.29 24.00
CA THR A 303 17.69 23.59 25.44
C THR A 303 19.01 24.12 25.98
N LEU A 304 20.09 24.09 25.20
CA LEU A 304 21.40 24.59 25.62
C LEU A 304 21.44 26.14 25.57
N PRO A 305 22.33 26.81 26.31
CA PRO A 305 22.56 28.23 26.14
C PRO A 305 22.96 28.58 24.69
N ILE A 306 22.48 29.72 24.17
CA ILE A 306 22.69 30.14 22.77
C ILE A 306 24.18 30.13 22.39
N ALA A 307 25.06 30.63 23.27
CA ALA A 307 26.51 30.64 23.01
C ALA A 307 27.08 29.24 22.79
N LEU A 308 26.58 28.23 23.53
CA LEU A 308 27.01 26.84 23.36
C LEU A 308 26.42 26.23 22.08
N GLN A 309 25.16 26.54 21.74
CA GLN A 309 24.57 26.12 20.46
C GLN A 309 25.41 26.64 19.28
N GLN A 310 25.71 27.94 19.27
CA GLN A 310 26.54 28.58 18.24
C GLN A 310 27.95 27.98 18.19
N HIS A 311 28.55 27.68 19.35
CA HIS A 311 29.85 27.02 19.41
C HIS A 311 29.82 25.63 18.77
N LEU A 312 28.84 24.78 19.11
CA LEU A 312 28.69 23.45 18.51
C LEU A 312 28.36 23.52 17.01
N ASP A 313 27.58 24.53 16.58
CA ASP A 313 27.29 24.79 15.17
C ASP A 313 28.54 25.20 14.38
N SER A 314 29.60 25.69 15.04
CA SER A 314 30.88 25.99 14.39
C SER A 314 31.68 24.75 14.00
N ALA A 315 31.25 23.56 14.44
CA ALA A 315 31.90 22.32 14.07
C ALA A 315 31.82 22.05 12.57
N PHE A 316 32.82 21.35 12.06
CA PHE A 316 32.99 21.14 10.63
C PHE A 316 31.81 20.40 9.99
N ALA A 317 31.29 19.38 10.68
CA ALA A 317 30.20 18.53 10.22
C ALA A 317 29.51 17.87 11.40
N TRP A 318 28.28 17.41 11.22
CA TRP A 318 27.55 16.64 12.24
C TRP A 318 27.17 15.25 11.73
N VAL A 319 27.30 14.26 12.60
CA VAL A 319 26.79 12.90 12.40
C VAL A 319 25.89 12.54 13.57
N THR A 320 24.61 12.34 13.28
CA THR A 320 23.63 11.89 14.26
C THR A 320 23.42 10.39 14.17
N LEU A 321 23.69 9.68 15.25
CA LEU A 321 23.39 8.27 15.38
C LEU A 321 21.92 8.07 15.74
N VAL A 322 21.20 7.35 14.87
CA VAL A 322 19.78 7.08 14.97
C VAL A 322 19.50 5.57 14.96
N PRO A 323 18.44 5.09 15.63
CA PRO A 323 18.06 3.68 15.59
C PRO A 323 17.36 3.31 14.26
N LYS A 324 16.74 4.27 13.59
CA LYS A 324 16.05 4.13 12.29
C LYS A 324 16.33 5.40 11.47
N LEU A 325 16.60 5.24 10.17
CA LEU A 325 16.65 6.36 9.23
C LEU A 325 15.22 6.76 8.87
N THR A 326 14.90 8.04 9.00
CA THR A 326 13.58 8.60 8.64
C THR A 326 13.84 9.90 7.88
N ALA A 327 13.73 9.85 6.56
CA ALA A 327 14.00 11.03 5.74
C ALA A 327 12.91 12.09 5.91
N SER A 328 13.26 13.34 5.62
CA SER A 328 12.37 14.49 5.71
C SER A 328 12.89 15.59 4.78
N LEU A 329 12.20 16.71 4.71
CA LEU A 329 12.57 17.88 3.92
C LEU A 329 12.73 19.10 4.83
N ALA A 330 13.51 20.07 4.38
CA ALA A 330 13.67 21.35 5.08
C ALA A 330 13.63 22.50 4.08
N ALA A 331 13.01 23.60 4.49
CA ALA A 331 13.04 24.87 3.76
C ALA A 331 14.32 25.68 3.99
N THR A 332 15.23 25.18 4.84
CA THR A 332 16.47 25.85 5.21
C THR A 332 17.67 24.95 4.96
N GLN A 333 18.85 25.56 4.91
CA GLN A 333 20.13 24.87 4.81
C GLN A 333 21.03 25.35 5.96
N ALA A 334 21.63 24.40 6.67
CA ALA A 334 22.63 24.65 7.69
C ALA A 334 23.93 25.16 7.05
N TYR A 335 24.88 25.62 7.87
CA TYR A 335 26.20 26.03 7.39
C TYR A 335 27.14 24.85 7.13
N GLN A 336 26.91 23.74 7.83
CA GLN A 336 27.75 22.55 7.81
C GLN A 336 26.99 21.32 7.28
N PRO A 337 27.68 20.35 6.66
CA PRO A 337 27.07 19.08 6.29
C PRO A 337 26.63 18.31 7.56
N ARG A 338 25.44 17.73 7.48
CA ARG A 338 24.80 16.94 8.54
C ARG A 338 24.30 15.61 7.98
N LEU A 339 24.66 14.50 8.60
CA LEU A 339 24.23 13.15 8.20
C LEU A 339 23.58 12.42 9.38
N GLU A 340 22.58 11.60 9.09
CA GLU A 340 22.01 10.65 10.04
C GLU A 340 22.48 9.25 9.70
N VAL A 341 23.01 8.52 10.67
CA VAL A 341 23.63 7.21 10.48
C VAL A 341 22.98 6.22 11.43
N LEU A 342 22.70 5.01 10.93
CA LEU A 342 22.24 3.92 11.79
C LEU A 342 23.30 3.63 12.86
N ALA A 343 22.91 3.73 14.13
CA ALA A 343 23.82 3.50 15.25
C ALA A 343 24.50 2.12 15.18
N ALA A 344 23.76 1.09 14.73
CA ALA A 344 24.28 -0.27 14.54
C ALA A 344 25.31 -0.41 13.40
N ARG A 345 25.44 0.60 12.53
CA ARG A 345 26.40 0.65 11.42
C ARG A 345 27.59 1.54 11.73
N TRP A 346 27.53 2.32 12.80
CA TRP A 346 28.63 3.16 13.23
C TRP A 346 29.69 2.35 13.98
N HIS A 347 30.96 2.58 13.66
CA HIS A 347 32.10 2.05 14.41
C HIS A 347 32.99 3.22 14.86
N ASN A 348 33.84 2.98 15.88
CA ASN A 348 34.72 4.00 16.47
C ASN A 348 35.87 4.37 15.52
N GLY A 349 35.54 5.08 14.45
CA GLY A 349 36.49 5.61 13.49
C GLY A 349 37.37 6.70 14.09
N ARG A 350 38.62 6.75 13.64
CA ARG A 350 39.55 7.86 13.91
C ARG A 350 39.43 8.97 12.87
N LEU A 351 38.84 8.68 11.71
CA LEU A 351 38.69 9.63 10.61
C LEU A 351 37.36 9.43 9.87
N VAL A 352 36.65 10.52 9.62
CA VAL A 352 35.41 10.54 8.83
C VAL A 352 35.69 11.26 7.52
N HIS A 353 35.31 10.64 6.41
CA HIS A 353 35.29 11.26 5.09
C HIS A 353 33.86 11.40 4.60
N MET A 354 33.44 12.62 4.26
CA MET A 354 32.10 12.86 3.74
C MET A 354 32.08 13.77 2.53
N ARG A 355 31.09 13.55 1.68
CA ARG A 355 30.72 14.41 0.56
C ARG A 355 29.20 14.51 0.49
N VAL A 356 28.69 15.73 0.41
CA VAL A 356 27.26 16.00 0.26
C VAL A 356 27.12 17.06 -0.82
N ASP A 357 26.51 16.72 -1.95
CA ASP A 357 26.13 17.70 -2.95
C ASP A 357 24.68 18.13 -2.63
N ALA A 358 24.53 19.24 -1.90
CA ALA A 358 23.25 19.84 -1.51
C ALA A 358 22.97 21.15 -2.26
N ASP A 359 21.69 21.47 -2.48
CA ASP A 359 21.23 22.66 -3.19
C ASP A 359 19.93 23.18 -2.57
N LEU A 360 19.99 24.37 -1.95
CA LEU A 360 18.82 25.07 -1.43
C LEU A 360 18.14 25.83 -2.57
N LYS A 361 17.02 25.28 -3.03
CA LYS A 361 16.18 25.91 -4.05
C LYS A 361 15.27 26.93 -3.39
N ARG A 362 15.51 28.21 -3.66
CA ARG A 362 14.64 29.29 -3.20
C ARG A 362 13.52 29.55 -4.19
N ALA A 363 12.33 29.85 -3.67
CA ALA A 363 11.12 30.11 -4.46
C ALA A 363 10.90 29.05 -5.57
N TYR A 364 11.12 27.78 -5.24
CA TYR A 364 10.92 26.67 -6.17
C TYR A 364 9.44 26.59 -6.57
N PRO A 365 9.11 26.66 -7.87
CA PRO A 365 7.73 26.60 -8.34
C PRO A 365 7.17 25.19 -8.27
N THR A 366 5.99 25.06 -7.67
CA THR A 366 5.21 23.81 -7.55
C THR A 366 3.71 24.12 -7.60
N GLN A 367 2.86 23.13 -7.35
CA GLN A 367 1.41 23.26 -7.50
C GLN A 367 0.60 22.31 -6.63
N ASN A 368 -0.64 22.72 -6.34
CA ASN A 368 -1.73 21.80 -6.01
C ASN A 368 -2.49 21.45 -7.29
N LEU A 369 -3.19 20.30 -7.28
CA LEU A 369 -4.20 19.99 -8.29
C LEU A 369 -5.60 19.98 -7.69
N ALA A 370 -6.58 20.51 -8.42
CA ALA A 370 -7.96 20.63 -7.97
C ALA A 370 -8.96 20.30 -9.07
N ALA A 371 -9.83 19.33 -8.80
CA ALA A 371 -10.92 18.92 -9.67
C ALA A 371 -12.27 18.91 -8.93
N ILE A 372 -13.37 18.95 -9.67
CA ILE A 372 -14.72 18.96 -9.12
C ILE A 372 -15.68 18.09 -9.93
N VAL A 373 -16.56 17.39 -9.23
CA VAL A 373 -17.82 16.86 -9.76
C VAL A 373 -18.95 17.74 -9.21
N ARG A 374 -19.68 18.40 -10.10
CA ARG A 374 -20.78 19.29 -9.68
C ARG A 374 -21.98 18.51 -9.16
N GLY A 375 -22.44 18.91 -7.97
CA GLY A 375 -23.62 18.35 -7.34
C GLY A 375 -24.88 18.52 -8.20
N SER A 376 -25.85 17.63 -8.03
CA SER A 376 -27.13 17.67 -8.73
C SER A 376 -28.16 18.58 -8.07
N ALA A 377 -28.07 18.78 -6.75
CA ALA A 377 -29.09 19.49 -5.96
C ALA A 377 -28.54 20.71 -5.19
N GLN A 378 -27.29 20.65 -4.73
CA GLN A 378 -26.62 21.69 -3.93
C GLN A 378 -25.22 21.96 -4.52
N PRO A 379 -25.11 22.49 -5.74
CA PRO A 379 -23.82 22.62 -6.44
C PRO A 379 -22.83 23.56 -5.75
N ASP A 380 -23.30 24.48 -4.90
CA ASP A 380 -22.46 25.45 -4.17
C ASP A 380 -22.11 24.99 -2.74
N SER A 381 -22.48 23.76 -2.37
CA SER A 381 -22.03 23.07 -1.16
C SER A 381 -20.97 22.04 -1.52
N PHE A 382 -19.87 22.01 -0.76
CA PHE A 382 -18.72 21.19 -1.10
C PHE A 382 -18.45 20.11 -0.05
N LEU A 383 -18.26 18.89 -0.52
CA LEU A 383 -17.51 17.86 0.19
C LEU A 383 -16.11 17.83 -0.41
N VAL A 384 -15.07 17.71 0.42
CA VAL A 384 -13.69 17.69 -0.04
C VAL A 384 -13.06 16.33 0.26
N VAL A 385 -12.41 15.74 -0.73
CA VAL A 385 -11.51 14.59 -0.56
C VAL A 385 -10.12 15.06 -0.93
N SER A 386 -9.15 14.85 -0.04
CA SER A 386 -7.77 15.24 -0.28
C SER A 386 -6.76 14.12 -0.08
N ALA A 387 -5.63 14.22 -0.76
CA ALA A 387 -4.42 13.43 -0.55
C ALA A 387 -3.23 14.25 -1.05
N HIS A 388 -2.02 14.09 -0.50
CA HIS A 388 -0.84 14.68 -1.10
C HIS A 388 -0.19 13.74 -2.11
N TYR A 389 0.42 14.31 -3.15
CA TYR A 389 1.06 13.53 -4.21
C TYR A 389 2.57 13.66 -4.22
N ASP A 390 3.15 14.64 -3.52
CA ASP A 390 4.60 14.72 -3.36
C ASP A 390 5.11 13.65 -2.39
N HIS A 391 6.42 13.45 -2.39
CA HIS A 391 7.15 12.65 -1.40
C HIS A 391 8.60 13.16 -1.29
N LEU A 392 9.46 12.43 -0.58
CA LEU A 392 10.79 12.88 -0.15
C LEU A 392 11.83 13.00 -1.28
N GLY A 393 11.57 12.44 -2.46
CA GLY A 393 12.43 12.61 -3.63
C GLY A 393 13.67 11.70 -3.65
N MET A 394 14.80 12.30 -4.01
CA MET A 394 16.09 11.62 -4.15
C MET A 394 17.14 12.16 -3.17
N MET A 395 18.00 11.27 -2.70
CA MET A 395 19.19 11.59 -1.92
C MET A 395 20.46 11.12 -2.64
N GLY A 396 21.06 12.04 -3.37
CA GLY A 396 22.14 11.77 -4.28
C GLY A 396 21.68 10.97 -5.51
N LYS A 397 22.63 10.38 -6.24
CA LYS A 397 22.35 9.77 -7.56
C LYS A 397 21.50 8.50 -7.54
N ASN A 398 21.61 7.70 -6.49
CA ASN A 398 21.14 6.31 -6.49
C ASN A 398 20.11 6.00 -5.39
N VAL A 399 19.79 6.95 -4.52
CA VAL A 399 18.78 6.76 -3.47
C VAL A 399 17.55 7.56 -3.85
N TYR A 400 16.40 6.90 -3.88
CA TYR A 400 15.11 7.54 -3.98
C TYR A 400 14.15 6.90 -2.99
N PHE A 401 13.18 7.67 -2.53
CA PHE A 401 12.15 7.24 -1.61
C PHE A 401 10.88 6.99 -2.43
N PRO A 402 10.38 5.75 -2.55
CA PRO A 402 9.29 5.45 -3.49
C PRO A 402 7.94 6.00 -3.02
N GLY A 403 7.68 6.06 -1.71
CA GLY A 403 6.45 6.62 -1.17
C GLY A 403 5.20 5.87 -1.63
N ALA A 404 5.20 4.54 -1.53
CA ALA A 404 4.09 3.72 -2.02
C ALA A 404 2.88 3.81 -1.08
N ASN A 405 3.09 3.65 0.22
CA ASN A 405 2.07 3.93 1.21
C ASN A 405 1.89 5.44 1.36
N ASP A 406 3.00 6.17 1.35
CA ASP A 406 3.10 7.61 1.62
C ASP A 406 3.46 8.45 0.39
N ASN A 407 2.51 9.02 -0.34
CA ASN A 407 1.07 8.81 -0.21
C ASN A 407 0.43 8.42 -1.56
N ALA A 408 1.14 7.59 -2.32
CA ALA A 408 0.59 7.04 -3.57
C ALA A 408 -0.69 6.21 -3.30
N SER A 409 -0.81 5.59 -2.12
CA SER A 409 -2.00 4.84 -1.71
C SER A 409 -3.23 5.71 -1.45
N GLY A 410 -3.09 6.86 -0.77
CA GLY A 410 -4.19 7.81 -0.57
C GLY A 410 -4.61 8.47 -1.88
N VAL A 411 -3.65 8.81 -2.74
CA VAL A 411 -3.91 9.30 -4.10
C VAL A 411 -4.68 8.26 -4.93
N ALA A 412 -4.33 6.98 -4.82
CA ALA A 412 -5.05 5.91 -5.49
C ALA A 412 -6.51 5.83 -5.02
N LEU A 413 -6.76 5.88 -3.71
CA LEU A 413 -8.13 5.84 -3.18
C LEU A 413 -8.94 7.07 -3.61
N LEU A 414 -8.32 8.26 -3.58
CA LEU A 414 -8.92 9.49 -4.09
C LEU A 414 -9.34 9.35 -5.56
N LEU A 415 -8.49 8.80 -6.42
CA LEU A 415 -8.79 8.59 -7.84
C LEU A 415 -9.93 7.57 -8.06
N GLU A 416 -10.04 6.54 -7.22
CA GLU A 416 -11.16 5.60 -7.29
C GLU A 416 -12.48 6.25 -6.86
N LEU A 417 -12.48 7.08 -5.81
CA LEU A 417 -13.64 7.91 -5.44
C LEU A 417 -14.01 8.88 -6.57
N ALA A 418 -13.00 9.51 -7.20
CA ALA A 418 -13.22 10.43 -8.31
C ALA A 418 -13.83 9.71 -9.52
N ALA A 419 -13.36 8.51 -9.85
CA ALA A 419 -13.94 7.68 -10.90
C ALA A 419 -15.39 7.27 -10.59
N TYR A 420 -15.69 6.95 -9.32
CA TYR A 420 -17.05 6.65 -8.88
C TYR A 420 -18.00 7.82 -9.11
N TYR A 421 -17.67 9.02 -8.60
CA TYR A 421 -18.53 10.20 -8.70
C TYR A 421 -18.58 10.81 -10.11
N ALA A 422 -17.60 10.52 -10.97
CA ALA A 422 -17.63 10.93 -12.37
C ALA A 422 -18.73 10.20 -13.18
N CYS A 423 -19.19 9.03 -12.72
CA CYS A 423 -20.28 8.31 -13.36
C CYS A 423 -21.61 9.05 -13.13
N PRO A 424 -22.39 9.36 -14.20
CA PRO A 424 -23.65 10.10 -14.06
C PRO A 424 -24.65 9.49 -13.07
N GLU A 425 -24.66 8.16 -12.94
CA GLU A 425 -25.55 7.41 -12.04
C GLU A 425 -25.20 7.62 -10.56
N ASN A 426 -23.96 8.00 -10.27
CA ASN A 426 -23.44 8.24 -8.91
C ASN A 426 -23.32 9.73 -8.60
N ARG A 427 -23.95 10.60 -9.40
CA ARG A 427 -23.81 12.05 -9.24
C ARG A 427 -24.25 12.50 -7.84
N PRO A 428 -23.37 13.13 -7.06
CA PRO A 428 -23.65 13.47 -5.67
C PRO A 428 -24.64 14.64 -5.57
N ALA A 429 -25.33 14.76 -4.43
CA ALA A 429 -26.25 15.87 -4.18
C ALA A 429 -25.50 17.21 -4.03
N CYS A 430 -24.42 17.21 -3.24
CA CYS A 430 -23.47 18.31 -3.11
C CYS A 430 -22.32 18.15 -4.10
N SER A 431 -21.61 19.23 -4.44
CA SER A 431 -20.38 19.11 -5.22
C SER A 431 -19.30 18.38 -4.43
N VAL A 432 -18.54 17.53 -5.10
CA VAL A 432 -17.37 16.85 -4.52
C VAL A 432 -16.12 17.41 -5.17
N VAL A 433 -15.24 17.95 -4.33
CA VAL A 433 -13.96 18.53 -4.71
C VAL A 433 -12.85 17.54 -4.38
N PHE A 434 -11.98 17.29 -5.34
CA PHE A 434 -10.81 16.45 -5.20
C PHE A 434 -9.57 17.32 -5.20
N LEU A 435 -8.86 17.38 -4.08
CA LEU A 435 -7.62 18.14 -3.91
C LEU A 435 -6.43 17.20 -3.80
N LEU A 436 -5.46 17.38 -4.69
CA LEU A 436 -4.18 16.68 -4.64
C LEU A 436 -3.11 17.71 -4.26
N PHE A 437 -2.66 17.67 -3.01
CA PHE A 437 -1.71 18.64 -2.49
C PHE A 437 -0.28 18.32 -2.88
N GLY A 438 0.48 19.35 -3.24
CA GLY A 438 1.93 19.27 -3.31
C GLY A 438 2.55 19.86 -2.04
N ALA A 439 3.81 19.51 -1.78
CA ALA A 439 4.58 20.03 -0.65
C ALA A 439 3.95 19.79 0.73
N GLU A 440 3.29 18.65 0.94
CA GLU A 440 2.89 18.18 2.27
C GLU A 440 4.13 17.88 3.11
N GLU A 441 5.09 17.17 2.51
CA GLU A 441 6.30 16.66 3.16
C GLU A 441 7.30 17.76 3.53
N ALA A 442 7.12 18.93 2.92
CA ALA A 442 7.88 20.14 3.22
C ALA A 442 7.22 20.97 4.35
N GLY A 443 6.14 20.48 4.96
CA GLY A 443 5.44 21.12 6.08
C GLY A 443 4.06 21.67 5.73
N LEU A 444 3.20 20.87 5.08
CA LEU A 444 1.80 21.20 4.74
C LEU A 444 1.67 22.47 3.88
N VAL A 445 2.65 22.75 3.02
CA VAL A 445 2.73 24.04 2.30
C VAL A 445 1.58 24.18 1.31
N GLY A 446 1.25 23.12 0.57
CA GLY A 446 0.17 23.14 -0.42
C GLY A 446 -1.21 23.35 0.19
N SER A 447 -1.56 22.62 1.24
CA SER A 447 -2.84 22.77 1.94
C SER A 447 -2.95 24.10 2.67
N THR A 448 -1.86 24.59 3.27
CA THR A 448 -1.79 25.94 3.85
C THR A 448 -2.03 27.01 2.79
N TYR A 449 -1.40 26.89 1.62
CA TYR A 449 -1.60 27.82 0.52
C TYR A 449 -3.05 27.80 0.01
N PHE A 450 -3.67 26.62 -0.10
CA PHE A 450 -5.07 26.51 -0.50
C PHE A 450 -6.01 27.23 0.48
N VAL A 451 -5.83 27.05 1.78
CA VAL A 451 -6.66 27.73 2.80
C VAL A 451 -6.50 29.24 2.73
N GLN A 452 -5.31 29.75 2.41
CA GLN A 452 -5.06 31.18 2.24
C GLN A 452 -5.59 31.74 0.90
N HIS A 453 -5.66 30.89 -0.13
CA HIS A 453 -6.09 31.26 -1.48
C HIS A 453 -7.13 30.27 -2.02
N PRO A 454 -8.31 30.18 -1.39
CA PRO A 454 -9.22 29.07 -1.64
C PRO A 454 -9.87 29.15 -3.02
N LEU A 455 -9.97 28.00 -3.70
CA LEU A 455 -10.65 27.88 -5.00
C LEU A 455 -12.17 27.72 -4.88
N VAL A 456 -12.66 27.41 -3.66
CA VAL A 456 -14.07 27.36 -3.30
C VAL A 456 -14.25 28.02 -1.92
N PRO A 457 -15.37 28.69 -1.62
CA PRO A 457 -15.58 29.32 -0.32
C PRO A 457 -15.44 28.30 0.82
N LEU A 458 -14.50 28.52 1.74
CA LEU A 458 -14.21 27.59 2.84
C LEU A 458 -15.44 27.36 3.74
N SER A 459 -16.26 28.39 3.93
CA SER A 459 -17.54 28.34 4.67
C SER A 459 -18.57 27.39 4.05
N ASN A 460 -18.42 27.05 2.76
CA ASN A 460 -19.32 26.16 2.05
C ASN A 460 -18.82 24.71 2.03
N ILE A 461 -17.65 24.43 2.60
CA ILE A 461 -17.13 23.08 2.77
C ILE A 461 -17.85 22.44 3.96
N LYS A 462 -18.75 21.50 3.67
CA LYS A 462 -19.50 20.74 4.68
C LYS A 462 -18.61 19.78 5.46
N PHE A 463 -17.66 19.14 4.76
CA PHE A 463 -16.73 18.20 5.36
C PHE A 463 -15.53 17.96 4.45
N LEU A 464 -14.36 17.74 5.03
CA LEU A 464 -13.14 17.28 4.37
C LEU A 464 -12.70 15.91 4.90
N VAL A 465 -12.40 14.98 4.00
CA VAL A 465 -11.72 13.72 4.33
C VAL A 465 -10.35 13.69 3.64
N ASN A 466 -9.30 13.80 4.44
CA ASN A 466 -7.92 13.66 4.00
C ASN A 466 -7.49 12.19 4.09
N LEU A 467 -6.93 11.67 3.00
CA LEU A 467 -6.54 10.30 2.80
C LEU A 467 -5.02 10.22 2.75
N ASP A 468 -4.43 9.56 3.74
CA ASP A 468 -2.98 9.39 3.81
C ASP A 468 -2.60 8.08 4.53
N LEU A 469 -1.65 7.32 3.97
CA LEU A 469 -1.26 5.96 4.39
C LEU A 469 -2.41 4.91 4.33
N LEU A 470 -2.96 4.67 3.13
CA LEU A 470 -4.08 3.76 2.86
C LEU A 470 -3.65 2.39 2.28
N GLY A 471 -2.36 2.07 2.34
CA GLY A 471 -1.76 0.88 1.73
C GLY A 471 -1.91 -0.43 2.51
N THR A 472 -2.47 -0.40 3.72
CA THR A 472 -2.58 -1.57 4.62
C THR A 472 -4.03 -1.72 5.13
N GLY A 473 -4.25 -2.11 6.38
CA GLY A 473 -5.57 -2.07 7.02
C GLY A 473 -5.99 -3.32 7.78
N GLU A 474 -5.06 -4.26 8.00
CA GLU A 474 -5.26 -5.48 8.78
C GLU A 474 -5.72 -5.19 10.22
N GLU A 475 -5.32 -4.04 10.78
CA GLU A 475 -5.71 -3.60 12.13
C GLU A 475 -6.80 -2.50 12.11
N GLY A 476 -7.41 -2.26 10.95
CA GLY A 476 -8.37 -1.20 10.72
C GLY A 476 -7.72 0.17 10.49
N ALA A 477 -8.34 1.23 10.99
CA ALA A 477 -7.91 2.60 10.70
C ALA A 477 -7.98 3.53 11.92
N THR A 478 -7.27 4.65 11.81
CA THR A 478 -7.34 5.77 12.75
C THR A 478 -7.84 7.02 12.06
N VAL A 479 -8.71 7.75 12.77
CA VAL A 479 -9.32 9.00 12.35
C VAL A 479 -8.83 10.12 13.26
N VAL A 480 -7.89 10.92 12.76
CA VAL A 480 -7.46 12.16 13.40
C VAL A 480 -8.58 13.19 13.31
N ASN A 481 -8.72 14.03 14.33
CA ASN A 481 -9.89 14.86 14.62
C ASN A 481 -11.20 14.10 14.94
N GLY A 482 -11.21 12.77 14.95
CA GLY A 482 -12.39 11.98 15.34
C GLY A 482 -12.93 12.35 16.74
N ARG A 483 -12.05 12.69 17.69
CA ARG A 483 -12.45 13.14 19.04
C ARG A 483 -12.99 14.56 19.08
N LEU A 484 -12.68 15.39 18.08
CA LEU A 484 -13.18 16.76 17.98
C LEU A 484 -14.58 16.81 17.35
N LEU A 485 -14.91 15.83 16.51
CA LEU A 485 -16.17 15.75 15.77
C LEU A 485 -16.91 14.45 16.14
N PRO A 486 -17.35 14.27 17.40
CA PRO A 486 -17.89 13.01 17.90
C PRO A 486 -19.11 12.53 17.12
N THR A 487 -20.01 13.42 16.70
CA THR A 487 -21.19 13.06 15.89
C THR A 487 -20.79 12.54 14.51
N ALA A 488 -19.81 13.17 13.84
CA ALA A 488 -19.31 12.70 12.55
C ALA A 488 -18.57 11.36 12.71
N PHE A 489 -17.78 11.20 13.77
CA PHE A 489 -17.07 9.95 14.04
C PHE A 489 -18.01 8.79 14.41
N GLN A 490 -19.07 9.05 15.16
CA GLN A 490 -20.13 8.07 15.43
C GLN A 490 -20.82 7.63 14.15
N ARG A 491 -21.14 8.56 13.24
CA ARG A 491 -21.72 8.23 11.93
C ARG A 491 -20.77 7.36 11.11
N LEU A 492 -19.49 7.74 11.03
CA LEU A 492 -18.46 6.95 10.34
C LEU A 492 -18.35 5.53 10.94
N THR A 493 -18.39 5.41 12.26
CA THR A 493 -18.33 4.12 12.97
C THR A 493 -19.57 3.27 12.70
N ALA A 494 -20.77 3.86 12.72
CA ALA A 494 -22.00 3.15 12.40
C ALA A 494 -21.99 2.60 10.95
N LEU A 495 -21.46 3.36 9.99
CA LEU A 495 -21.27 2.90 8.61
C LEU A 495 -20.24 1.76 8.53
N ASN A 496 -19.12 1.89 9.25
CA ASN A 496 -18.12 0.84 9.32
C ASN A 496 -18.70 -0.48 9.84
N ASP A 497 -19.46 -0.43 10.93
CA ASP A 497 -20.00 -1.61 11.59
C ASP A 497 -21.13 -2.25 10.79
N ALA A 498 -21.98 -1.43 10.16
CA ALA A 498 -23.08 -1.91 9.31
C ALA A 498 -22.58 -2.68 8.08
N HIS A 499 -21.49 -2.22 7.47
CA HIS A 499 -20.95 -2.82 6.24
C HIS A 499 -19.69 -3.66 6.48
N ARG A 500 -19.20 -3.72 7.72
CA ARG A 500 -17.96 -4.41 8.11
C ARG A 500 -16.76 -3.98 7.24
N TYR A 501 -16.64 -2.69 7.01
CA TYR A 501 -15.63 -2.15 6.08
C TYR A 501 -14.20 -2.38 6.58
N LEU A 502 -13.91 -2.04 7.83
CA LEU A 502 -12.60 -2.21 8.44
C LEU A 502 -12.75 -2.90 9.81
N PRO A 503 -11.73 -3.67 10.25
CA PRO A 503 -11.77 -4.40 11.52
C PRO A 503 -12.06 -3.52 12.73
N ARG A 504 -11.53 -2.29 12.73
CA ARG A 504 -11.69 -1.34 13.84
C ARG A 504 -11.43 0.09 13.41
N LEU A 505 -12.24 1.03 13.90
CA LEU A 505 -11.93 2.46 13.85
C LEU A 505 -11.47 2.97 15.22
N THR A 506 -10.49 3.88 15.20
CA THR A 506 -9.99 4.55 16.41
C THR A 506 -9.97 6.06 16.18
N ALA A 507 -10.31 6.84 17.20
CA ALA A 507 -10.30 8.30 17.12
C ALA A 507 -9.10 8.91 17.84
N ARG A 508 -8.48 9.91 17.21
CA ARG A 508 -7.49 10.82 17.81
C ARG A 508 -8.04 12.25 17.89
N GLY A 509 -7.40 13.08 18.72
CA GLY A 509 -7.66 14.52 18.79
C GLY A 509 -6.95 15.29 17.66
N ALA A 510 -6.82 16.61 17.84
CA ALA A 510 -6.10 17.49 16.93
C ALA A 510 -4.62 17.09 16.79
N ALA A 511 -4.10 17.10 15.56
CA ALA A 511 -2.67 16.98 15.30
C ALA A 511 -2.30 17.68 13.98
N ALA A 512 -1.16 18.36 13.96
CA ALA A 512 -0.59 19.01 12.77
C ALA A 512 0.26 18.01 11.97
N ASN A 513 -0.37 16.95 11.49
CA ASN A 513 0.35 15.77 10.96
C ASN A 513 -0.14 15.26 9.59
N SER A 514 -1.00 16.02 8.90
CA SER A 514 -1.36 15.82 7.48
C SER A 514 -2.27 16.99 7.02
N ASP A 515 -2.60 17.08 5.73
CA ASP A 515 -3.26 18.23 5.08
C ASP A 515 -4.65 18.62 5.60
N HIS A 516 -5.32 17.78 6.38
CA HIS A 516 -6.56 18.16 7.07
C HIS A 516 -6.39 19.31 8.08
N TYR A 517 -5.16 19.51 8.58
CA TYR A 517 -4.91 20.37 9.72
C TYR A 517 -5.12 21.86 9.40
N PRO A 518 -4.56 22.45 8.33
CA PRO A 518 -4.82 23.85 7.98
C PRO A 518 -6.31 24.19 7.81
N PHE A 519 -7.10 23.26 7.25
CA PHE A 519 -8.55 23.41 7.11
C PHE A 519 -9.25 23.44 8.48
N SER A 520 -8.84 22.55 9.38
CA SER A 520 -9.38 22.47 10.73
C SER A 520 -9.09 23.73 11.55
N GLN A 521 -7.93 24.37 11.32
CA GLN A 521 -7.55 25.62 11.99
C GLN A 521 -8.47 26.80 11.63
N VAL A 522 -9.10 26.77 10.46
CA VAL A 522 -10.03 27.81 10.00
C VAL A 522 -11.50 27.38 10.10
N GLY A 523 -11.80 26.33 10.88
CA GLY A 523 -13.16 25.92 11.22
C GLY A 523 -13.84 24.98 10.22
N VAL A 524 -13.15 24.51 9.18
CA VAL A 524 -13.70 23.48 8.27
C VAL A 524 -13.69 22.13 8.98
N PRO A 525 -14.83 21.42 9.08
CA PRO A 525 -14.86 20.07 9.65
C PRO A 525 -14.03 19.11 8.80
N ALA A 526 -12.96 18.56 9.37
CA ALA A 526 -12.04 17.72 8.62
C ALA A 526 -11.57 16.50 9.42
N PHE A 527 -11.52 15.35 8.74
CA PHE A 527 -10.85 14.14 9.20
C PHE A 527 -9.58 13.90 8.41
N PHE A 528 -8.58 13.33 9.08
CA PHE A 528 -7.50 12.59 8.43
C PHE A 528 -7.66 11.11 8.78
N LEU A 529 -7.80 10.28 7.74
CA LEU A 529 -7.95 8.84 7.82
C LEU A 529 -6.68 8.15 7.32
N TYR A 530 -6.12 7.26 8.15
CA TYR A 530 -5.03 6.34 7.76
C TYR A 530 -5.30 4.90 8.20
N THR A 531 -4.86 3.94 7.39
CA THR A 531 -4.95 2.50 7.72
C THR A 531 -3.81 2.05 8.62
N ARG A 532 -4.03 0.97 9.37
CA ARG A 532 -3.07 0.38 10.31
C ARG A 532 -2.84 -1.10 10.02
N GLY A 533 -1.70 -1.61 10.49
CA GLY A 533 -1.25 -2.97 10.21
C GLY A 533 -0.28 -3.02 9.02
N GLY A 534 0.34 -4.17 8.81
CA GLY A 534 1.21 -4.42 7.66
C GLY A 534 2.58 -3.75 7.76
N SER A 535 3.00 -3.09 6.66
CA SER A 535 4.33 -2.49 6.51
C SER A 535 4.62 -1.41 7.55
N LEU A 536 5.84 -1.43 8.12
CA LEU A 536 6.37 -0.39 9.01
C LEU A 536 7.31 0.60 8.27
N ALA A 537 7.44 0.43 6.95
CA ALA A 537 8.22 1.34 6.13
C ALA A 537 7.52 2.71 6.09
N TYR A 538 8.26 3.75 6.46
CA TYR A 538 7.76 5.12 6.54
C TYR A 538 8.94 6.05 6.39
N HIS A 539 8.86 6.95 5.41
CA HIS A 539 9.95 7.88 5.06
C HIS A 539 11.30 7.18 4.83
N ASP A 540 11.26 5.97 4.25
CA ASP A 540 12.44 5.17 3.97
C ASP A 540 12.33 4.45 2.62
N ILE A 541 13.46 3.94 2.13
CA ILE A 541 13.58 3.35 0.80
C ILE A 541 12.77 2.05 0.60
N ASN A 542 12.21 1.50 1.69
CA ASN A 542 11.42 0.27 1.67
C ASN A 542 9.92 0.54 1.61
N ASP A 543 9.47 1.80 1.60
CA ASP A 543 8.06 2.12 1.34
C ASP A 543 7.74 1.89 -0.15
N ARG A 544 7.54 0.62 -0.49
CA ARG A 544 7.44 0.09 -1.86
C ARG A 544 6.09 -0.57 -2.09
N PRO A 545 5.58 -0.60 -3.33
CA PRO A 545 4.28 -1.22 -3.64
C PRO A 545 4.18 -2.69 -3.20
N ALA A 546 5.29 -3.44 -3.31
CA ALA A 546 5.36 -4.84 -2.91
C ALA A 546 5.20 -5.07 -1.39
N ALA A 547 5.43 -4.04 -0.57
CA ALA A 547 5.25 -4.11 0.88
C ALA A 547 3.78 -3.87 1.30
N LEU A 548 2.90 -3.46 0.37
CA LEU A 548 1.52 -3.10 0.66
C LEU A 548 0.58 -4.30 0.45
N SER A 549 -0.12 -4.68 1.52
CA SER A 549 -1.15 -5.72 1.47
C SER A 549 -2.43 -5.22 0.79
N LEU A 550 -2.73 -3.92 0.90
CA LEU A 550 -3.99 -3.29 0.52
C LEU A 550 -5.21 -3.94 1.18
N ALA A 551 -5.03 -4.61 2.33
CA ALA A 551 -6.06 -5.41 2.97
C ALA A 551 -7.30 -4.59 3.34
N GLY A 552 -7.12 -3.36 3.84
CA GLY A 552 -8.20 -2.45 4.17
C GLY A 552 -8.61 -1.50 3.04
N PHE A 553 -7.98 -1.56 1.86
CA PHE A 553 -8.17 -0.54 0.83
C PHE A 553 -9.63 -0.44 0.35
N ALA A 554 -10.23 -1.57 -0.05
CA ALA A 554 -11.62 -1.62 -0.51
C ALA A 554 -12.61 -1.24 0.61
N GLY A 555 -12.29 -1.61 1.85
CA GLY A 555 -13.06 -1.22 3.03
C GLY A 555 -13.02 0.29 3.29
N ALA A 556 -11.83 0.87 3.27
CA ALA A 556 -11.63 2.31 3.41
C ALA A 556 -12.33 3.09 2.29
N TYR A 557 -12.25 2.60 1.04
CA TYR A 557 -12.98 3.19 -0.09
C TYR A 557 -14.49 3.21 0.14
N GLY A 558 -15.08 2.05 0.48
CA GLY A 558 -16.52 1.96 0.75
C GLY A 558 -16.96 2.83 1.92
N LEU A 559 -16.17 2.85 3.00
CA LEU A 559 -16.43 3.65 4.18
C LEU A 559 -16.43 5.16 3.87
N VAL A 560 -15.40 5.64 3.16
CA VAL A 560 -15.29 7.06 2.80
C VAL A 560 -16.41 7.44 1.83
N ARG A 561 -16.69 6.62 0.82
CA ARG A 561 -17.79 6.84 -0.13
C ARG A 561 -19.13 7.02 0.59
N ASP A 562 -19.48 6.08 1.46
CA ASP A 562 -20.78 6.10 2.14
C ASP A 562 -20.86 7.23 3.16
N PHE A 563 -19.75 7.56 3.83
CA PHE A 563 -19.68 8.70 4.73
C PHE A 563 -19.89 10.03 4.00
N LEU A 564 -19.26 10.21 2.82
CA LEU A 564 -19.46 11.38 1.98
C LEU A 564 -20.90 11.48 1.49
N ASN A 565 -21.48 10.37 1.00
CA ASN A 565 -22.89 10.33 0.58
C ASN A 565 -23.84 10.72 1.72
N ALA A 566 -23.63 10.18 2.92
CA ALA A 566 -24.42 10.52 4.10
C ALA A 566 -24.22 11.97 4.56
N SER A 567 -23.03 12.55 4.35
CA SER A 567 -22.72 13.94 4.70
C SER A 567 -23.24 14.95 3.67
N GLY A 568 -23.40 14.51 2.41
CA GLY A 568 -23.93 15.30 1.30
C GLY A 568 -25.45 15.25 1.16
N ALA A 569 -26.12 14.28 1.79
CA ALA A 569 -27.57 14.20 1.85
C ALA A 569 -28.17 15.49 2.45
N ARG A 570 -29.39 15.85 2.04
CA ARG A 570 -30.08 17.01 2.63
C ARG A 570 -30.24 16.76 4.15
N PRO A 571 -29.98 17.77 5.01
CA PRO A 571 -30.28 17.67 6.43
C PRO A 571 -31.76 17.44 6.69
#